data_AF-Q5W2S6-F1
#
_entry.id   AF-Q5W2S6-F1
#
_cell.length_a   1.000
_cell.length_b   1.000
_cell.length_c   1.000
_cell.angle_alpha   90.00
_cell.angle_beta   90.00
_cell.angle_gamma   90.00
#
_symmetry.space_group_name_H-M   'P 1'
#
loop_
_entity.id
_entity.type
_entity.pdbx_description
1 polymer ?
#
loop_
_entity_poly.entity_id
_entity_poly.type
_entity_poly.pdbx_seq_one_letter_code
_entity_poly.pdbx_strand_id
1 'polypeptide(L)' 'MVSPTLAIKILLLVPAIIFFFYSVVYLLLFELNVQPKLSKVYRNLSITLLGGGVLLITLYMVI' A
#
# COMPACT_ATOMS: atom_id res chain seq x y z
N MET A 1 5.51 10.49 27.22
CA MET A 1 5.48 11.26 25.96
C MET A 1 6.05 10.39 24.86
N VAL A 2 5.37 10.24 23.72
CA VAL A 2 5.89 9.50 22.55
C VAL A 2 7.02 10.33 21.94
N SER A 3 8.15 9.72 21.61
CA SER A 3 9.24 10.45 20.96
C SER A 3 8.80 10.88 19.54
N PRO A 4 9.23 12.06 19.06
CA PRO A 4 8.90 12.50 17.70
C PRO A 4 9.28 11.47 16.62
N THR A 5 10.42 10.80 16.80
CA THR A 5 10.89 9.73 15.91
C THR A 5 9.92 8.54 15.88
N LEU A 6 9.44 8.11 17.05
CA LEU A 6 8.48 7.01 17.14
C LEU A 6 7.15 7.37 16.47
N ALA A 7 6.67 8.62 16.63
CA ALA A 7 5.47 9.10 15.98
C ALA A 7 5.59 9.10 14.44
N ILE A 8 6.72 9.58 13.90
CA ILE A 8 6.99 9.56 12.45
C ILE A 8 7.02 8.12 11.92
N LYS A 9 7.70 7.22 12.64
CA LYS A 9 7.76 5.80 12.27
C LYS A 9 6.37 5.16 12.20
N ILE A 10 5.50 5.44 13.15
CA ILE A 10 4.10 4.96 13.12
C ILE A 10 3.34 5.57 11.93
N LEU A 11 3.51 6.86 11.68
CA LEU A 11 2.87 7.58 10.57
C LEU A 11 3.29 7.07 9.19
N LEU A 12 4.48 6.46 9.06
CA LEU A 12 4.93 5.82 7.83
C LEU A 12 4.49 4.36 7.74
N LEU A 13 4.62 3.61 8.84
CA LEU A 13 4.37 2.17 8.86
C LEU A 13 2.89 1.84 8.65
N VAL A 14 1.99 2.55 9.34
CA VAL A 14 0.55 2.24 9.28
C VAL A 14 0.00 2.43 7.86
N PRO A 15 0.24 3.57 7.16
CA PRO A 15 -0.16 3.71 5.77
C PRO A 15 0.53 2.72 4.83
N ALA A 16 1.80 2.36 5.07
CA ALA A 16 2.49 1.35 4.25
C ALA A 16 1.78 -0.01 4.31
N ILE A 17 1.40 -0.47 5.51
CA ILE A 17 0.66 -1.72 5.71
C ILE A 17 -0.70 -1.66 5.00
N ILE A 18 -1.42 -0.54 5.14
CA ILE A 18 -2.71 -0.33 4.47
C ILE A 18 -2.53 -0.41 2.94
N PHE A 19 -1.50 0.23 2.40
CA PHE A 19 -1.22 0.22 0.97
C PHE A 19 -0.92 -1.19 0.46
N PHE A 20 -0.08 -1.96 1.18
CA PHE A 20 0.19 -3.35 0.81
C PHE A 20 -1.05 -4.23 0.87
N PHE A 21 -1.87 -4.09 1.92
CA PHE A 21 -3.11 -4.85 2.05
C PHE A 21 -4.04 -4.59 0.86
N TYR A 22 -4.34 -3.32 0.57
CA TYR A 22 -5.21 -2.99 -0.56
C TYR A 22 -4.60 -3.31 -1.91
N SER A 23 -3.27 -3.24 -2.06
CA SER A 23 -2.59 -3.68 -3.28
C SER A 23 -2.88 -5.15 -3.58
N VAL A 24 -2.80 -6.03 -2.57
CA VAL A 24 -3.12 -7.45 -2.71
C VAL A 24 -4.61 -7.66 -2.99
N VAL A 25 -5.50 -6.94 -2.29
CA VAL A 25 -6.95 -7.03 -2.54
C VAL A 25 -7.28 -6.67 -3.99
N TYR A 26 -6.76 -5.55 -4.51
CA TYR A 26 -6.99 -5.17 -5.90
C TYR A 26 -6.34 -6.12 -6.90
N LEU A 27 -5.19 -6.72 -6.56
CA LEU A 27 -4.61 -7.77 -7.39
C LEU A 27 -5.53 -8.99 -7.48
N LEU A 28 -6.08 -9.45 -6.35
CA LEU A 28 -7.01 -10.58 -6.33
C LEU A 28 -8.30 -10.27 -7.10
N LEU A 29 -8.86 -9.06 -6.98
CA LEU A 29 -10.01 -8.63 -7.77
C LEU A 29 -9.72 -8.65 -9.28
N PHE A 30 -8.49 -8.30 -9.67
CA PHE A 30 -8.01 -8.37 -11.04
C PHE A 30 -7.84 -9.83 -11.52
N GLU A 31 -7.11 -10.66 -10.78
CA GLU A 31 -6.80 -12.06 -11.13
C GLU A 31 -8.06 -12.92 -11.21
N LEU A 32 -9.00 -12.73 -10.28
CA LEU A 32 -10.28 -13.44 -10.28
C LEU A 32 -11.29 -12.86 -11.27
N ASN A 33 -10.93 -11.78 -11.98
CA ASN A 33 -11.78 -11.10 -12.96
C ASN A 33 -13.19 -10.79 -12.42
N VAL A 34 -13.30 -10.39 -11.15
CA VAL A 34 -14.58 -10.23 -10.44
C VAL A 34 -15.51 -9.24 -11.16
N GLN A 35 -14.93 -8.17 -11.71
CA GLN A 35 -15.65 -7.22 -12.56
C GLN A 35 -14.79 -6.86 -13.79
N PRO A 36 -15.05 -7.48 -14.96
CA PRO A 36 -14.21 -7.31 -16.16
C PRO A 36 -14.07 -5.86 -16.63
N LYS A 37 -15.13 -5.06 -16.47
CA LYS A 37 -15.14 -3.63 -16.84
C LYS A 37 -14.13 -2.80 -16.03
N LEU A 38 -13.79 -3.24 -14.82
CA LEU A 38 -12.87 -2.55 -13.91
C LEU A 38 -11.49 -3.21 -13.81
N SER A 39 -11.23 -4.28 -14.58
CA SER A 39 -9.98 -5.05 -14.53
C SER A 39 -8.72 -4.17 -14.65
N LYS A 40 -8.70 -3.23 -15.61
CA LYS A 40 -7.58 -2.27 -15.76
C LYS A 40 -7.42 -1.36 -14.53
N VAL A 41 -8.52 -0.95 -13.92
CA VAL A 41 -8.52 -0.09 -12.73
C VAL A 41 -7.94 -0.83 -11.54
N TYR A 42 -8.38 -2.07 -11.30
CA TYR A 42 -7.86 -2.92 -10.23
C TYR A 42 -6.36 -3.17 -10.38
N ARG A 43 -5.90 -3.51 -11.59
CA ARG A 43 -4.47 -3.68 -11.86
C ARG A 43 -3.67 -2.41 -11.57
N ASN A 44 -4.12 -1.27 -12.08
CA ASN A 44 -3.40 -0.01 -11.91
C ASN A 44 -3.37 0.44 -10.45
N LEU A 45 -4.49 0.31 -9.72
CA LEU A 45 -4.56 0.59 -8.28
C LEU A 45 -3.64 -0.34 -7.50
N SER A 46 -3.65 -1.64 -7.80
CA SER A 46 -2.75 -2.61 -7.16
C SER A 46 -1.29 -2.22 -7.30
N ILE A 47 -0.85 -1.88 -8.53
CA ILE A 47 0.53 -1.46 -8.81
C ILE A 47 0.86 -0.13 -8.13
N THR A 48 -0.06 0.83 -8.16
CA THR A 48 0.15 2.16 -7.56
C THR A 48 0.30 2.06 -6.05
N LEU A 49 -0.57 1.27 -5.40
CA LEU A 49 -0.52 1.02 -3.96
C LEU A 49 0.72 0.23 -3.58
N LEU A 50 1.14 -0.75 -4.39
CA LEU A 50 2.39 -1.48 -4.19
C LEU A 50 3.58 -0.51 -4.19
N GLY A 51 3.68 0.33 -5.22
CA GLY A 51 4.74 1.33 -5.36
C GLY A 51 4.76 2.32 -4.19
N GLY A 52 3.59 2.85 -3.81
CA GLY A 52 3.47 3.75 -2.65
C GLY A 52 3.84 3.07 -1.33
N GLY A 53 3.44 1.81 -1.12
CA GLY A 53 3.78 1.02 0.07
C GLY A 53 5.28 0.76 0.17
N VAL A 54 5.92 0.39 -0.96
CA VAL A 54 7.38 0.22 -1.04
C VAL A 54 8.11 1.52 -0.72
N LEU A 55 7.61 2.66 -1.21
CA LEU A 55 8.22 3.95 -0.93
C LEU A 55 8.12 4.30 0.57
N LEU A 56 6.94 4.14 1.17
CA LEU A 56 6.71 4.41 2.59
C LEU A 56 7.54 3.50 3.51
N ILE A 57 7.62 2.19 3.21
CA ILE A 57 8.43 1.27 4.02
C ILE A 57 9.92 1.56 3.87
N THR A 58 10.37 1.98 2.69
CA THR A 58 11.76 2.40 2.47
C THR A 58 12.10 3.61 3.33
N LEU A 59 11.22 4.63 3.35
CA LEU A 59 11.39 5.79 4.22
C LEU A 59 11.38 5.41 5.71
N TYR A 60 10.51 4.49 6.12
CA TYR A 60 10.46 3.97 7.49
C TYR A 60 11.76 3.30 7.93
N MET A 61 12.45 2.60 7.01
CA MET A 61 13.71 1.91 7.32
C MET A 61 14.92 2.86 7.36
N VAL A 62 14.83 4.00 6.67
CA VAL A 62 15.91 5.01 6.61
C VAL A 62 15.83 5.99 7.78
N ILE A 63 14.63 6.38 8.19
CA ILE A 63 14.36 7.26 9.35
C ILE A 63 14.42 6.44 10.65
#